data_AF-A0A661GJ66-F1
#
_entry.id   AF-A0A661GJ66-F1
#
_cell.length_a   1.000
_cell.length_b   1.000
_cell.length_c   1.000
_cell.angle_alpha   90.00
_cell.angle_beta   90.00
_cell.angle_gamma   90.00
#
_symmetry.space_group_name_H-M   'P 1'
#
loop_
_entity.id
_entity.type
_entity.pdbx_description
1 polymer ?
#
loop_
_entity_poly.entity_id
_entity_poly.type
_entity_poly.pdbx_seq_one_letter_code
_entity_poly.pdbx_strand_id
1 'polypeptide(L)' 'DGSKIKKAFTYEWRLWSAPEIREILAEAGFKKSTLYWEGEDEDGDGNGEFTPEEKGEADLAWIAYIVAEK' A
#
# COMPACT_ATOMS: atom_id res chain seq x y z
N ASP A 1 3.10 41.22 16.08
CA ASP A 1 2.05 41.72 15.15
C ASP A 1 0.70 41.01 15.34
N GLY A 2 0.62 39.91 16.10
CA GLY A 2 -0.67 39.26 16.42
C GLY A 2 -1.30 38.49 15.26
N SER A 3 -0.54 38.27 14.18
CA SER A 3 -1.01 37.58 12.99
C SER A 3 -1.16 36.06 13.23
N LYS A 4 -2.13 35.44 12.55
CA LYS A 4 -2.38 33.99 12.58
C LYS A 4 -2.72 33.49 11.18
N ILE A 5 -2.16 32.35 10.80
CA ILE A 5 -2.53 31.64 9.57
C ILE A 5 -3.65 30.64 9.90
N LYS A 6 -4.85 30.87 9.37
CA LYS A 6 -5.94 29.89 9.44
C LYS A 6 -5.62 28.75 8.46
N LYS A 7 -5.76 27.50 8.93
CA LYS A 7 -5.40 26.29 8.15
C LYS A 7 -3.94 26.29 7.68
N ALA A 8 -3.00 26.53 8.60
CA ALA A 8 -1.56 26.53 8.29
C ALA A 8 -1.10 25.24 7.59
N PHE A 9 -1.80 24.13 7.82
CA PHE A 9 -1.66 22.88 7.09
C PHE A 9 -3.05 22.33 6.77
N THR A 10 -3.22 21.81 5.56
CA THR A 10 -4.38 21.03 5.14
C THR A 10 -3.85 19.76 4.50
N TYR A 11 -4.38 18.62 4.91
CA TYR A 11 -4.03 17.33 4.33
C TYR A 11 -5.26 16.78 3.63
N GLU A 12 -5.07 16.32 2.40
CA GLU A 12 -6.05 15.57 1.65
C GLU A 12 -5.48 14.17 1.48
N TRP A 13 -6.13 13.20 2.12
CA TRP A 13 -5.74 11.80 2.06
C TRP A 13 -6.64 11.07 1.07
N ARG A 14 -6.03 10.25 0.23
CA ARG A 14 -6.72 9.26 -0.59
C ARG A 14 -6.26 7.88 -0.14
N LEU A 15 -7.20 6.98 0.07
CA LEU A 15 -6.90 5.57 0.23
C LEU A 15 -6.62 4.99 -1.16
N TRP A 16 -5.47 4.34 -1.31
CA TRP A 16 -5.05 3.69 -2.55
C TRP A 16 -5.18 2.18 -2.40
N SER A 17 -5.73 1.53 -3.41
CA SER A 17 -5.74 0.07 -3.53
C SER A 17 -4.42 -0.45 -4.15
N ALA A 18 -4.09 -1.71 -3.88
CA ALA A 18 -2.91 -2.34 -4.48
C ALA A 18 -2.90 -2.29 -6.03
N PRO A 19 -4.03 -2.52 -6.74
CA PRO A 19 -4.08 -2.33 -8.20
C PRO A 19 -3.71 -0.92 -8.65
N GLU A 20 -4.26 0.12 -8.02
CA GLU A 20 -3.96 1.51 -8.40
C GLU A 20 -2.48 1.87 -8.18
N ILE A 21 -1.85 1.35 -7.13
CA ILE A 21 -0.41 1.55 -6.90
C ILE A 21 0.41 0.87 -8.01
N ARG A 22 0.02 -0.35 -8.42
CA ARG A 22 0.70 -1.07 -9.51
C ARG A 22 0.55 -0.35 -10.85
N GLU A 23 -0.61 0.23 -11.13
CA GLU A 23 -0.87 1.03 -12.32
C GLU A 23 0.06 2.25 -12.37
N ILE A 24 0.17 3.01 -11.28
CA ILE A 24 1.06 4.18 -11.22
C ILE A 24 2.54 3.77 -11.37
N LEU A 25 2.95 2.64 -10.80
CA LEU A 25 4.31 2.14 -10.98
C LEU A 25 4.59 1.79 -12.45
N ALA A 26 3.62 1.19 -13.15
CA ALA A 26 3.73 0.91 -14.58
C ALA A 26 3.82 2.23 -15.39
N GLU A 27 2.98 3.22 -15.09
CA GLU A 27 3.03 4.55 -15.74
C GLU A 27 4.35 5.29 -15.47
N ALA A 28 4.94 5.11 -14.29
CA ALA A 28 6.25 5.65 -13.93
C ALA A 28 7.42 4.96 -14.64
N GLY A 29 7.18 3.86 -15.37
CA GLY A 29 8.17 3.16 -16.19
C GLY A 29 8.87 1.99 -15.50
N PHE A 30 8.35 1.49 -14.38
CA PHE A 30 8.80 0.21 -13.83
C PHE A 30 8.28 -0.93 -14.71
N LYS A 31 9.16 -1.88 -15.08
CA LYS A 31 8.79 -2.97 -15.98
C LYS A 31 8.00 -4.07 -15.31
N LYS A 32 8.21 -4.25 -14.00
CA LYS A 32 7.56 -5.27 -13.21
C LYS A 32 7.32 -4.77 -11.80
N SER A 33 6.13 -5.02 -11.27
CA SER A 33 5.78 -4.83 -9.87
C SER A 33 5.30 -6.15 -9.29
N THR A 34 5.91 -6.58 -8.19
CA THR A 34 5.57 -7.80 -7.46
C THR A 34 5.00 -7.38 -6.11
N LEU A 35 3.76 -7.80 -5.84
CA LEU A 35 3.09 -7.63 -4.56
C LEU A 35 3.40 -8.86 -3.70
N TYR A 36 3.87 -8.64 -2.48
CA TYR A 36 4.08 -9.66 -1.48
C TYR A 36 3.06 -9.48 -0.36
N TRP A 37 2.27 -10.52 -0.11
CA TRP A 37 1.20 -10.51 0.88
C TRP A 37 1.65 -11.24 2.15
N GLU A 38 1.30 -10.69 3.31
CA GLU A 38 1.54 -11.34 4.61
C GLU A 38 0.59 -12.53 4.77
N GLY A 39 1.13 -13.70 5.08
CA GLY A 39 0.32 -14.86 5.46
C GLY A 39 -0.23 -14.76 6.88
N GLU A 40 -1.12 -15.68 7.21
CA GLU A 40 -1.69 -15.79 8.56
C GLU A 40 -1.13 -17.00 9.30
N ASP A 41 -1.18 -16.96 10.63
CA ASP A 41 -0.90 -18.10 11.51
C ASP A 41 -2.19 -18.90 11.82
N GLU A 42 -2.11 -19.84 12.76
CA GLU A 42 -3.26 -20.69 13.13
C GLU A 42 -4.41 -19.92 13.79
N ASP A 43 -4.14 -18.72 14.32
CA ASP A 43 -5.10 -17.85 14.99
C ASP A 43 -5.70 -16.79 14.04
N GLY A 44 -5.21 -16.72 12.78
CA GLY A 44 -5.62 -15.74 11.78
C GLY A 44 -4.89 -14.39 11.91
N ASP A 45 -3.82 -14.32 12.70
CA ASP A 45 -2.98 -13.14 12.84
C ASP A 45 -1.83 -13.16 11.82
N GLY A 46 -1.29 -12.00 11.46
CA GLY A 46 -0.17 -11.88 10.53
C GLY A 46 1.08 -12.61 11.04
N ASN A 47 1.59 -13.55 10.23
CA ASN A 47 2.70 -14.42 10.63
C ASN A 47 4.10 -13.84 10.32
N GLY A 48 4.18 -12.66 9.70
CA GLY A 48 5.42 -12.02 9.27
C GLY A 48 6.10 -12.65 8.06
N GLU A 49 5.50 -13.67 7.44
CA GLU A 49 5.99 -14.31 6.22
C GLU A 49 5.28 -13.72 5.00
N PHE A 50 6.07 -13.20 4.05
CA PHE A 50 5.57 -12.48 2.89
C PHE A 50 5.85 -13.26 1.61
N THR A 51 4.80 -13.59 0.86
CA THR A 51 4.92 -14.35 -0.39
C THR A 51 4.31 -13.61 -1.58
N PRO A 52 4.85 -13.77 -2.80
CA PRO A 52 4.26 -13.15 -3.99
C PRO A 52 2.84 -13.62 -4.21
N GLU A 53 1.90 -12.69 -4.28
CA GLU A 53 0.48 -13.00 -4.44
C GLU A 53 -0.18 -12.00 -5.38
N GLU A 54 -1.02 -12.50 -6.29
CA GLU A 54 -1.76 -11.67 -7.25
C GLU A 54 -3.19 -11.39 -6.78
N LYS A 55 -3.67 -12.14 -5.77
CA LYS A 55 -5.02 -12.01 -5.21
C LYS A 55 -4.95 -11.84 -3.70
N GLY A 56 -5.35 -10.67 -3.22
CA GLY A 56 -5.57 -10.45 -1.79
C GLY A 56 -6.92 -10.98 -1.34
N GLU A 57 -7.00 -11.41 -0.08
CA GLU A 57 -8.28 -11.65 0.59
C GLU A 57 -8.94 -10.32 0.99
N ALA A 58 -10.26 -10.35 1.10
CA ALA A 58 -11.06 -9.15 1.36
C ALA A 58 -11.19 -8.90 2.85
N ASP A 59 -10.09 -8.47 3.48
CA ASP A 59 -10.03 -8.20 4.91
C ASP A 59 -10.19 -6.72 5.28
N LEU A 60 -10.50 -6.49 6.56
CA LEU A 60 -10.61 -5.14 7.12
C LEU A 60 -9.28 -4.37 7.04
N ALA A 61 -8.17 -5.09 7.13
CA ALA A 61 -6.82 -4.58 6.97
C ALA A 61 -5.91 -5.71 6.46
N TRP A 62 -4.86 -5.34 5.74
CA TRP A 62 -3.84 -6.25 5.23
C TRP A 62 -2.49 -5.55 5.24
N ILE A 63 -1.42 -6.34 5.36
CA ILE A 63 -0.04 -5.85 5.25
C ILE A 63 0.57 -6.49 4.00
N ALA A 64 1.15 -5.65 3.16
CA ALA A 64 1.82 -6.10 1.95
C ALA A 64 3.01 -5.20 1.60
N TYR A 65 3.99 -5.79 0.90
CA TYR A 65 5.08 -5.05 0.27
C TYR A 65 4.89 -5.02 -1.24
N ILE A 66 5.26 -3.91 -1.87
CA ILE A 66 5.35 -3.81 -3.33
C ILE A 66 6.80 -3.56 -3.71
N VAL A 67 7.37 -4.47 -4.49
CA VAL A 67 8.71 -4.33 -5.06
C VAL A 67 8.57 -4.04 -6.55
N ALA A 68 9.16 -2.94 -7.00
CA ALA A 68 9.13 -2.53 -8.40
C ALA A 68 10.55 -2.54 -9.01
N GLU A 69 10.69 -3.18 -10.15
CA GLU A 69 11.96 -3.42 -10.84
C GLU A 69 11.98 -2.68 -12.20
N LYS A 70 13.14 -2.14 -12.60
CA LYS A 70 13.32 -1.29 -13.79
C LYS A 70 13.88 -2.05 -15.00
#